data_AF-Q8YDV5-F1
#
_entry.id   AF-Q8YDV5-F1
#
_cell.length_a   1.000
_cell.length_b   1.000
_cell.length_c   1.000
_cell.angle_alpha   90.00
_cell.angle_beta   90.00
_cell.angle_gamma   90.00
#
_symmetry.space_group_name_H-M   'P 1'
#
loop_
_entity.id
_entity.type
_entity.pdbx_description
1 polymer ?
#
loop_
_entity_poly.entity_id
_entity_poly.type
_entity_poly.pdbx_seq_one_letter_code
_entity_poly.pdbx_strand_id
1 'polypeptide(L)'
;MENTVVANAKEIGYEVVDKTLHEVNKIQDFSPYVAKIQAANVDTVFTGNWSNDLLLLMKAASGAGLKAKFATSFLDQPGNIGNAGAIAEGHIVSTPFNPEANGEASMAFAEDYKKVTGHYPSYAEPAAVFGLQLFGEALKNVKPGEGKINTTDIALAIENASVKTPMGDYSMRSDDHQAKFPMVVQEVSKKARIKADGTEYGFLPFKTFTGDESIDPVQESCSMKRPG
;
A
#
# COMPACT_ATOMS: atom_id res chain seq x y z
N MET A 1 -9.85 -6.87 -4.44
CA MET A 1 -10.21 -5.44 -4.60
C MET A 1 -11.62 -5.25 -5.17
N GLU A 2 -12.05 -5.96 -6.22
CA GLU A 2 -13.39 -5.75 -6.84
C GLU A 2 -14.54 -5.66 -5.83
N ASN A 3 -14.70 -6.67 -4.96
CA ASN A 3 -15.79 -6.71 -3.98
C ASN A 3 -15.79 -5.49 -3.05
N THR A 4 -14.62 -5.04 -2.60
CA THR A 4 -14.48 -3.86 -1.73
C THR A 4 -14.87 -2.58 -2.44
N VAL A 5 -14.46 -2.42 -3.71
CA VAL A 5 -14.84 -1.25 -4.53
C VAL A 5 -16.35 -1.23 -4.74
N VAL A 6 -16.96 -2.37 -5.04
CA VAL A 6 -18.41 -2.45 -5.20
C VAL A 6 -19.15 -2.14 -3.89
N ALA A 7 -18.68 -2.69 -2.77
CA ALA A 7 -19.30 -2.49 -1.46
C ALA A 7 -19.28 -1.01 -1.01
N ASN A 8 -18.19 -0.29 -1.32
CA ASN A 8 -18.01 1.09 -0.86
C ASN A 8 -18.58 2.15 -1.81
N ALA A 9 -19.03 1.76 -3.01
CA ALA A 9 -19.46 2.68 -4.06
C ALA A 9 -20.53 3.68 -3.59
N LYS A 10 -21.56 3.19 -2.90
CA LYS A 10 -22.67 4.03 -2.42
C LYS A 10 -22.26 5.00 -1.32
N GLU A 11 -21.45 4.53 -0.36
CA GLU A 11 -21.07 5.32 0.81
C GLU A 11 -20.04 6.40 0.46
N ILE A 12 -19.05 6.05 -0.35
CA ILE A 12 -18.00 6.99 -0.78
C ILE A 12 -18.51 7.92 -1.90
N GLY A 13 -19.50 7.48 -2.69
CA GLY A 13 -20.18 8.31 -3.68
C GLY A 13 -19.59 8.20 -5.09
N TYR A 14 -19.46 6.98 -5.61
CA TYR A 14 -19.12 6.72 -7.01
C TYR A 14 -20.01 5.61 -7.60
N GLU A 15 -20.06 5.55 -8.93
CA GLU A 15 -20.73 4.47 -9.66
C GLU A 15 -19.68 3.57 -10.33
N VAL A 16 -19.82 2.25 -10.16
CA VAL A 16 -18.99 1.27 -10.87
C VAL A 16 -19.63 1.00 -12.24
N VAL A 17 -19.25 1.79 -13.24
CA VAL A 17 -19.83 1.75 -14.60
C VAL A 17 -19.57 0.41 -15.30
N ASP A 18 -18.36 -0.14 -15.15
CA ASP A 18 -17.96 -1.44 -15.67
C ASP A 18 -16.82 -2.01 -14.81
N LYS A 19 -16.62 -3.32 -14.87
CA LYS A 19 -15.59 -4.04 -14.11
C LYS A 19 -15.04 -5.22 -14.89
N THR A 20 -13.81 -5.60 -14.58
CA THR A 20 -13.11 -6.70 -15.27
C THR A 20 -12.22 -7.45 -14.30
N LEU A 21 -12.37 -8.77 -14.26
CA LEU A 21 -11.35 -9.69 -13.75
C LEU A 21 -10.61 -10.29 -14.95
N HIS A 22 -9.31 -10.49 -14.81
CA HIS A 22 -8.46 -10.99 -15.89
C HIS A 22 -7.47 -12.04 -15.38
N GLU A 23 -6.82 -12.75 -16.30
CA GLU A 23 -5.77 -13.70 -15.97
C GLU A 23 -4.57 -13.00 -15.33
N VAL A 24 -4.03 -13.61 -14.28
CA VAL A 24 -2.95 -13.01 -13.46
C VAL A 24 -1.59 -13.27 -14.10
N ASN A 25 -0.85 -12.19 -14.37
CA ASN A 25 0.53 -12.18 -14.85
C ASN A 25 0.74 -12.97 -16.16
N LYS A 26 -0.26 -12.93 -17.05
CA LYS A 26 -0.23 -13.59 -18.37
C LYS A 26 -0.37 -12.61 -19.52
N ILE A 27 -1.19 -11.58 -19.36
CA ILE A 27 -1.51 -10.64 -20.42
C ILE A 27 -0.28 -9.79 -20.73
N GLN A 28 0.12 -9.77 -22.00
CA GLN A 28 1.26 -8.98 -22.49
C GLN A 28 0.83 -7.68 -23.17
N ASP A 29 -0.44 -7.59 -23.57
CA ASP A 29 -1.03 -6.41 -24.20
C ASP A 29 -2.34 -6.05 -23.51
N PHE A 30 -2.32 -4.93 -22.78
CA PHE A 30 -3.48 -4.40 -22.06
C PHE A 30 -4.29 -3.39 -22.89
N SER A 31 -3.93 -3.12 -24.14
CA SER A 31 -4.63 -2.16 -25.02
C SER A 31 -6.15 -2.44 -25.12
N PRO A 32 -6.63 -3.69 -25.23
CA PRO A 32 -8.07 -3.97 -25.24
C PRO A 32 -8.78 -3.58 -23.94
N TYR A 33 -8.11 -3.76 -22.79
CA TYR A 33 -8.64 -3.39 -21.47
C TYR A 33 -8.69 -1.87 -21.32
N VAL A 34 -7.69 -1.14 -21.81
CA VAL A 34 -7.68 0.32 -21.84
C VAL A 34 -8.79 0.87 -22.74
N ALA A 35 -9.02 0.27 -23.90
CA ALA A 35 -10.14 0.65 -24.77
C ALA A 35 -11.50 0.46 -24.08
N LYS A 36 -11.67 -0.63 -23.31
CA LYS A 36 -12.86 -0.86 -22.48
C LYS A 36 -13.04 0.25 -21.43
N ILE A 37 -11.95 0.64 -20.75
CA ILE A 37 -11.97 1.76 -19.79
C ILE A 37 -12.37 3.08 -20.47
N GLN A 38 -11.82 3.38 -21.64
CA GLN A 38 -12.16 4.59 -22.41
C GLN A 38 -13.65 4.60 -22.79
N ALA A 39 -14.19 3.46 -23.23
CA ALA A 39 -15.59 3.32 -23.59
C ALA A 39 -16.54 3.53 -22.39
N ALA A 40 -16.10 3.18 -21.18
CA ALA A 40 -16.86 3.39 -19.95
C ALA A 40 -16.91 4.88 -19.52
N ASN A 41 -16.10 5.76 -20.12
CA ASN A 41 -16.08 7.21 -19.82
C ASN A 41 -16.00 7.52 -18.31
N VAL A 42 -15.05 6.87 -17.62
CA VAL A 42 -14.88 6.97 -16.17
C VAL A 42 -13.84 8.02 -15.78
N ASP A 43 -13.99 8.62 -14.59
CA ASP A 43 -12.98 9.51 -14.00
C ASP A 43 -11.84 8.73 -13.34
N THR A 44 -12.19 7.61 -12.68
CA THR A 44 -11.29 6.83 -11.84
C THR A 44 -11.28 5.36 -12.26
N VAL A 45 -10.10 4.75 -12.25
CA VAL A 45 -9.91 3.30 -12.44
C VAL A 45 -9.34 2.71 -11.15
N PHE A 46 -10.16 1.98 -10.39
CA PHE A 46 -9.70 1.24 -9.22
C PHE A 46 -9.00 -0.04 -9.65
N THR A 47 -7.77 -0.29 -9.17
CA THR A 47 -7.06 -1.54 -9.45
C THR A 47 -6.10 -1.93 -8.35
N GLY A 48 -6.08 -3.25 -8.06
CA GLY A 48 -5.15 -3.88 -7.13
C GLY A 48 -4.06 -4.65 -7.86
N ASN A 49 -3.89 -4.42 -9.16
CA ASN A 49 -2.85 -5.05 -9.96
C ASN A 49 -1.47 -4.66 -9.44
N TRP A 50 -0.51 -5.54 -9.69
CA TRP A 50 0.91 -5.37 -9.38
C TRP A 50 1.72 -6.14 -10.42
N SER A 51 3.04 -6.00 -10.39
CA SER A 51 3.94 -6.60 -11.39
C SER A 51 3.52 -6.24 -12.81
N ASN A 52 3.69 -7.17 -13.77
CA ASN A 52 3.41 -6.93 -15.18
C ASN A 52 1.96 -6.51 -15.43
N ASP A 53 1.01 -6.98 -14.63
CA ASP A 53 -0.39 -6.63 -14.79
C ASP A 53 -0.66 -5.14 -14.52
N LEU A 54 0.16 -4.47 -13.70
CA LEU A 54 0.10 -3.01 -13.53
C LEU A 54 1.08 -2.30 -14.46
N LEU A 55 2.33 -2.78 -14.54
CA LEU A 55 3.38 -2.17 -15.37
C LEU A 55 2.94 -2.05 -16.84
N LEU A 56 2.39 -3.12 -17.41
CA LEU A 56 1.94 -3.16 -18.81
C LEU A 56 0.60 -2.45 -19.00
N LEU A 57 -0.28 -2.44 -17.97
CA LEU A 57 -1.49 -1.63 -17.98
C LEU A 57 -1.18 -0.14 -18.01
N MET A 58 -0.24 0.34 -17.19
CA MET A 58 0.21 1.73 -17.19
C MET A 58 0.83 2.11 -18.54
N LYS A 59 1.64 1.22 -19.13
CA LYS A 59 2.22 1.42 -20.46
C LYS A 59 1.16 1.52 -21.55
N ALA A 60 0.16 0.63 -21.55
CA ALA A 60 -0.95 0.66 -22.50
C ALA A 60 -1.81 1.92 -22.32
N ALA A 61 -2.09 2.31 -21.07
CA ALA A 61 -2.83 3.53 -20.76
C ALA A 61 -2.11 4.78 -21.27
N SER A 62 -0.78 4.82 -21.13
CA SER A 62 0.07 5.88 -21.68
C SER A 62 -0.01 5.95 -23.21
N GLY A 63 0.15 4.80 -23.89
CA GLY A 63 0.05 4.71 -25.35
C GLY A 63 -1.30 5.13 -25.90
N ALA A 64 -2.38 4.95 -25.14
CA ALA A 64 -3.73 5.38 -25.49
C ALA A 64 -4.08 6.82 -25.06
N GLY A 65 -3.20 7.51 -24.33
CA GLY A 65 -3.47 8.83 -23.77
C GLY A 65 -4.67 8.84 -22.81
N LEU A 66 -4.83 7.79 -22.00
CA LEU A 66 -5.95 7.64 -21.08
C LEU A 66 -6.07 8.85 -20.13
N LYS A 67 -7.27 9.44 -20.07
CA LYS A 67 -7.54 10.62 -19.22
C LYS A 67 -7.89 10.28 -17.77
N ALA A 68 -8.57 9.14 -17.58
CA ALA A 68 -8.93 8.63 -16.26
C ALA A 68 -7.68 8.42 -15.40
N LYS A 69 -7.81 8.58 -14.08
CA LYS A 69 -6.71 8.35 -13.14
C LYS A 69 -6.88 7.04 -12.40
N PHE A 70 -5.79 6.29 -12.29
CA PHE A 70 -5.77 5.09 -11.48
C PHE A 70 -5.77 5.42 -9.98
N ALA A 71 -6.59 4.70 -9.21
CA ALA A 71 -6.57 4.67 -7.76
C ALA A 71 -6.18 3.26 -7.32
N THR A 72 -5.04 3.14 -6.65
CA THR A 72 -4.32 1.86 -6.54
C THR A 72 -3.80 1.55 -5.14
N SER A 73 -3.39 0.30 -4.94
CA SER A 73 -2.60 -0.13 -3.78
C SER A 73 -1.09 -0.24 -4.04
N PHE A 74 -0.66 -0.30 -5.32
CA PHE A 74 0.69 -0.75 -5.68
C PHE A 74 1.38 0.07 -6.79
N LEU A 75 0.88 1.28 -7.09
CA LEU A 75 1.46 2.11 -8.16
C LEU A 75 2.87 2.59 -7.84
N ASP A 76 3.27 2.65 -6.57
CA ASP A 76 4.63 2.99 -6.15
C ASP A 76 5.64 1.84 -6.30
N GLN A 77 5.23 0.69 -6.84
CA GLN A 77 6.16 -0.31 -7.33
C GLN A 77 7.08 0.31 -8.42
N PRO A 78 8.42 0.13 -8.30
CA PRO A 78 9.36 0.62 -9.30
C PRO A 78 9.01 0.19 -10.73
N GLY A 79 9.04 1.16 -11.65
CA GLY A 79 8.79 1.01 -13.08
C GLY A 79 7.44 1.56 -13.56
N ASN A 80 6.44 1.69 -12.68
CA ASN A 80 5.10 2.14 -13.07
C ASN A 80 5.08 3.59 -13.55
N ILE A 81 5.79 4.48 -12.87
CA ILE A 81 5.80 5.92 -13.20
C ILE A 81 6.61 6.16 -14.48
N GLY A 82 7.70 5.41 -14.66
CA GLY A 82 8.42 5.35 -15.94
C GLY A 82 7.52 4.92 -17.10
N ASN A 83 6.73 3.85 -16.92
CA ASN A 83 5.79 3.36 -17.94
C ASN A 83 4.60 4.30 -18.18
N ALA A 84 4.18 5.07 -17.18
CA ALA A 84 3.10 6.05 -17.32
C ALA A 84 3.51 7.20 -18.26
N GLY A 85 4.78 7.58 -18.30
CA GLY A 85 5.29 8.56 -19.25
C GLY A 85 4.47 9.86 -19.25
N ALA A 86 3.89 10.20 -20.41
CA ALA A 86 3.15 11.45 -20.60
C ALA A 86 1.88 11.59 -19.73
N ILE A 87 1.30 10.49 -19.22
CA ILE A 87 0.06 10.54 -18.42
C ILE A 87 0.30 10.50 -16.90
N ALA A 88 1.56 10.46 -16.46
CA ALA A 88 1.94 10.13 -15.08
C ALA A 88 1.26 10.98 -14.00
N GLU A 89 1.07 12.28 -14.24
CA GLU A 89 0.54 13.21 -13.25
C GLU A 89 -0.87 12.84 -12.74
N GLY A 90 -1.08 12.90 -11.42
CA GLY A 90 -2.39 12.78 -10.79
C GLY A 90 -2.93 11.37 -10.55
N HIS A 91 -2.16 10.32 -10.86
CA HIS A 91 -2.52 8.96 -10.40
C HIS A 91 -2.34 8.81 -8.89
N ILE A 92 -3.11 7.93 -8.26
CA ILE A 92 -3.24 7.84 -6.80
C ILE A 92 -2.84 6.46 -6.28
N VAL A 93 -2.15 6.45 -5.15
CA VAL A 93 -1.85 5.23 -4.37
C VAL A 93 -2.14 5.48 -2.89
N SER A 94 -2.58 4.45 -2.16
CA SER A 94 -2.65 4.46 -0.70
C SER A 94 -1.75 3.37 -0.12
N THR A 95 -0.78 3.76 0.72
CA THR A 95 0.21 2.86 1.30
C THR A 95 0.49 3.21 2.78
N PRO A 96 1.16 2.34 3.56
CA PRO A 96 1.49 2.63 4.95
C PRO A 96 2.56 3.72 5.14
N PHE A 97 3.16 4.25 4.08
CA PHE A 97 4.34 5.11 4.19
C PHE A 97 4.49 6.08 3.02
N ASN A 98 4.97 7.29 3.34
CA ASN A 98 5.60 8.18 2.38
C ASN A 98 6.74 8.94 3.09
N PRO A 99 7.89 9.21 2.44
CA PRO A 99 9.01 9.93 3.05
C PRO A 99 8.65 11.30 3.64
N GLU A 100 7.62 11.96 3.12
CA GLU A 100 7.21 13.32 3.49
C GLU A 100 5.96 13.36 4.39
N ALA A 101 5.37 12.20 4.74
CA ALA A 101 4.09 12.15 5.45
C ALA A 101 4.17 12.29 6.98
N ASN A 102 5.36 12.14 7.58
CA ASN A 102 5.56 12.27 9.03
C ASN A 102 6.81 13.07 9.39
N GLY A 103 7.07 14.14 8.62
CA GLY A 103 8.17 15.08 8.88
C GLY A 103 9.55 14.43 8.86
N GLU A 104 10.39 14.77 9.84
CA GLU A 104 11.77 14.27 9.94
C GLU A 104 11.83 12.75 10.15
N ALA A 105 10.88 12.16 10.87
CA ALA A 105 10.89 10.73 11.18
C ALA A 105 10.77 9.86 9.92
N SER A 106 9.81 10.17 9.05
CA SER A 106 9.62 9.43 7.79
C SER A 106 10.79 9.65 6.81
N MET A 107 11.35 10.86 6.77
CA MET A 107 12.49 11.19 5.91
C MET A 107 13.79 10.51 6.39
N ALA A 108 14.04 10.51 7.69
CA ALA A 108 15.21 9.86 8.27
C ALA A 108 15.21 8.35 8.00
N PHE A 109 14.04 7.69 8.10
CA PHE A 109 13.89 6.31 7.69
C PHE A 109 14.17 6.11 6.19
N ALA A 110 13.64 6.98 5.33
CA ALA A 110 13.87 6.87 3.89
C ALA A 110 15.38 6.93 3.55
N GLU A 111 16.10 7.89 4.14
CA GLU A 111 17.54 8.05 3.92
C GLU A 111 18.37 6.89 4.50
N ASP A 112 18.03 6.42 5.71
CA ASP A 112 18.73 5.27 6.32
C ASP A 112 18.49 3.98 5.52
N TYR A 113 17.25 3.72 5.11
CA TYR A 113 16.91 2.57 4.30
C TYR A 113 17.66 2.58 2.96
N LYS A 114 17.73 3.73 2.29
CA LYS A 114 18.50 3.90 1.05
C LYS A 114 19.99 3.69 1.26
N LYS A 115 20.56 4.20 2.36
CA LYS A 115 21.97 3.99 2.69
C LYS A 115 22.30 2.50 2.84
N VAL A 116 21.37 1.69 3.35
CA VAL A 116 21.56 0.25 3.55
C VAL A 116 21.27 -0.57 2.28
N THR A 117 20.23 -0.23 1.52
CA THR A 117 19.72 -1.07 0.43
C THR A 117 20.08 -0.57 -0.98
N GLY A 118 20.41 0.71 -1.11
CA GLY A 118 20.69 1.37 -2.39
C GLY A 118 19.51 2.14 -3.01
N HIS A 119 18.29 2.03 -2.46
CA HIS A 119 17.10 2.73 -2.96
C HIS A 119 16.15 3.17 -1.83
N TYR A 120 15.27 4.15 -2.11
CA TYR A 120 14.28 4.59 -1.13
C TYR A 120 13.17 3.53 -0.95
N PRO A 121 12.63 3.35 0.27
CA PRO A 121 11.62 2.32 0.56
C PRO A 121 10.28 2.69 -0.08
N SER A 122 9.68 1.73 -0.78
CA SER A 122 8.38 1.87 -1.45
C SER A 122 7.66 0.53 -1.55
N TYR A 123 6.41 0.53 -2.02
CA TYR A 123 5.63 -0.67 -2.30
C TYR A 123 5.50 -1.56 -1.05
N ALA A 124 5.98 -2.81 -1.09
CA ALA A 124 5.84 -3.77 -0.01
C ALA A 124 6.82 -3.53 1.16
N GLU A 125 7.88 -2.75 0.95
CA GLU A 125 9.00 -2.63 1.87
C GLU A 125 8.63 -1.97 3.21
N PRO A 126 7.87 -0.86 3.25
CA PRO A 126 7.54 -0.21 4.52
C PRO A 126 6.73 -1.09 5.45
N ALA A 127 5.73 -1.82 4.92
CA ALA A 127 4.91 -2.73 5.71
C ALA A 127 5.77 -3.84 6.35
N ALA A 128 6.71 -4.40 5.59
CA ALA A 128 7.62 -5.43 6.08
C ALA A 128 8.53 -4.90 7.20
N VAL A 129 9.15 -3.73 7.01
CA VAL A 129 10.03 -3.13 8.02
C VAL A 129 9.25 -2.80 9.29
N PHE A 130 8.09 -2.17 9.17
CA PHE A 130 7.30 -1.76 10.35
C PHE A 130 6.72 -2.97 11.09
N GLY A 131 6.30 -4.01 10.37
CA GLY A 131 5.91 -5.29 10.97
C GLY A 131 7.07 -5.95 11.73
N LEU A 132 8.28 -5.92 11.17
CA LEU A 132 9.48 -6.43 11.85
C LEU A 132 9.92 -5.57 13.04
N GLN A 133 9.65 -4.26 13.03
CA GLN A 133 9.85 -3.41 14.20
C GLN A 133 8.89 -3.81 15.34
N LEU A 134 7.62 -4.07 15.03
CA LEU A 134 6.66 -4.57 16.02
C LEU A 134 7.08 -5.95 16.55
N PHE A 135 7.50 -6.85 15.66
CA PHE A 135 8.01 -8.16 16.05
C PHE A 135 9.26 -8.04 16.95
N GLY A 136 10.20 -7.18 16.58
CA GLY A 136 11.39 -6.91 17.39
C GLY A 136 11.05 -6.33 18.77
N GLU A 137 10.01 -5.49 18.86
CA GLU A 137 9.49 -5.01 20.14
C GLU A 137 8.86 -6.14 20.97
N ALA A 138 8.07 -7.01 20.35
CA ALA A 138 7.52 -8.19 21.01
C ALA A 138 8.63 -9.10 21.58
N LEU A 139 9.70 -9.34 20.83
CA LEU A 139 10.83 -10.15 21.29
C LEU A 139 11.53 -9.58 22.54
N LYS A 140 11.60 -8.26 22.70
CA LYS A 140 12.14 -7.63 23.92
C LYS A 140 11.26 -7.88 25.14
N ASN A 141 9.96 -8.09 24.92
CA ASN A 141 8.96 -8.26 25.97
C ASN A 141 8.71 -9.74 26.35
N VAL A 142 9.28 -10.69 25.61
CA VAL A 142 9.27 -12.10 25.98
C VAL A 142 10.11 -12.30 27.25
N LYS A 143 9.51 -12.93 28.27
CA LYS A 143 10.20 -13.19 29.54
C LYS A 143 11.39 -14.14 29.32
N PRO A 144 12.56 -13.87 29.93
CA PRO A 144 13.69 -14.80 29.88
C PRO A 144 13.28 -16.18 30.40
N GLY A 145 13.57 -17.22 29.60
CA GLY A 145 13.32 -18.62 29.96
C GLY A 145 14.61 -19.45 30.03
N GLU A 146 14.49 -20.77 30.03
CA GLU A 146 15.60 -21.73 30.12
C GLU A 146 16.37 -21.93 28.80
N GLY A 147 16.46 -20.87 27.97
CA GLY A 147 17.11 -20.92 26.66
C GLY A 147 16.30 -21.57 25.52
N LYS A 148 15.06 -22.01 25.78
CA LYS A 148 14.12 -22.47 24.74
C LYS A 148 13.29 -21.31 24.21
N ILE A 149 13.04 -21.33 22.89
CA ILE A 149 12.12 -20.39 22.23
C ILE A 149 10.70 -20.95 22.33
N ASN A 150 9.78 -20.17 22.92
CA ASN A 150 8.35 -20.50 22.97
C ASN A 150 7.57 -19.57 22.04
N THR A 151 7.01 -20.12 20.97
CA THR A 151 6.24 -19.36 19.98
C THR A 151 4.89 -18.87 20.50
N THR A 152 4.32 -19.53 21.51
CA THR A 152 3.08 -19.07 22.17
C THR A 152 3.34 -17.79 22.95
N ASP A 153 4.46 -17.74 23.69
CA ASP A 153 4.87 -16.54 24.43
C ASP A 153 5.19 -15.38 23.48
N ILE A 154 5.82 -15.67 22.33
CA ILE A 154 6.07 -14.68 21.28
C ILE A 154 4.75 -14.17 20.68
N ALA A 155 3.81 -15.05 20.34
CA ALA A 155 2.52 -14.65 19.76
C ALA A 155 1.75 -13.72 20.71
N LEU A 156 1.69 -14.08 22.00
CA LEU A 156 1.09 -13.24 23.03
C LEU A 156 1.86 -11.92 23.23
N ALA A 157 3.17 -11.93 23.09
CA ALA A 157 3.96 -10.70 23.15
C ALA A 157 3.66 -9.78 21.95
N ILE A 158 3.44 -10.32 20.74
CA ILE A 158 3.05 -9.53 19.56
C ILE A 158 1.67 -8.88 19.76
N GLU A 159 0.69 -9.62 20.29
CA GLU A 159 -0.64 -9.08 20.60
C GLU A 159 -0.59 -7.89 21.57
N ASN A 160 0.35 -7.93 22.51
CA ASN A 160 0.51 -6.89 23.53
C ASN A 160 1.55 -5.83 23.15
N ALA A 161 2.21 -5.95 22.00
CA ALA A 161 3.24 -5.02 21.58
C ALA A 161 2.62 -3.79 20.89
N SER A 162 3.29 -2.66 21.11
CA SER A 162 3.09 -1.44 20.35
C SER A 162 4.43 -0.75 20.15
N VAL A 163 4.71 -0.27 18.95
CA VAL A 163 5.97 0.41 18.63
C VAL A 163 5.70 1.71 17.87
N LYS A 164 6.48 2.75 18.16
CA LYS A 164 6.54 3.97 17.35
C LYS A 164 7.45 3.72 16.15
N THR A 165 6.85 3.55 14.99
CA THR A 165 7.52 3.45 13.70
C THR A 165 7.81 4.85 13.14
N PRO A 166 8.57 4.97 12.04
CA PRO A 166 8.72 6.23 11.31
C PRO A 166 7.40 6.89 10.86
N MET A 167 6.29 6.15 10.84
CA MET A 167 4.96 6.66 10.47
C MET A 167 4.01 6.86 11.67
N GLY A 168 4.47 6.61 12.89
CA GLY A 168 3.67 6.70 14.10
C GLY A 168 3.42 5.34 14.77
N ASP A 169 2.36 5.27 15.57
CA ASP A 169 2.06 4.10 16.39
C ASP A 169 1.64 2.90 15.52
N TYR A 170 2.21 1.74 15.82
CA TYR A 170 1.94 0.46 15.16
C TYR A 170 1.68 -0.59 16.23
N SER A 171 0.57 -1.32 16.12
CA SER A 171 0.12 -2.30 17.13
C SER A 171 -0.62 -3.47 16.48
N MET A 172 -0.99 -4.48 17.27
CA MET A 172 -1.71 -5.66 16.80
C MET A 172 -3.11 -5.74 17.42
N ARG A 173 -4.15 -6.00 16.62
CA ARG A 173 -5.48 -6.37 17.13
C ARG A 173 -5.50 -7.86 17.45
N SER A 174 -5.96 -8.24 18.65
CA SER A 174 -5.93 -9.63 19.11
C SER A 174 -7.07 -10.49 18.57
N ASP A 175 -8.19 -9.89 18.15
CA ASP A 175 -9.36 -10.58 17.62
C ASP A 175 -9.07 -11.36 16.33
N ASP A 176 -8.24 -10.79 15.45
CA ASP A 176 -8.00 -11.28 14.08
C ASP A 176 -6.53 -11.18 13.61
N HIS A 177 -5.63 -10.72 14.47
CA HIS A 177 -4.20 -10.50 14.15
C HIS A 177 -3.99 -9.56 12.94
N GLN A 178 -4.92 -8.63 12.73
CA GLN A 178 -4.71 -7.49 11.83
C GLN A 178 -3.94 -6.39 12.58
N ALA A 179 -2.82 -5.94 12.01
CA ALA A 179 -2.08 -4.83 12.57
C ALA A 179 -2.81 -3.50 12.35
N LYS A 180 -2.72 -2.62 13.35
CA LYS A 180 -3.29 -1.26 13.33
C LYS A 180 -2.17 -0.25 13.12
N PHE A 181 -2.25 0.50 12.01
CA PHE A 181 -1.24 1.48 11.60
C PHE A 181 -1.83 2.55 10.68
N PRO A 182 -1.23 3.75 10.59
CA PRO A 182 -1.68 4.80 9.68
C PRO A 182 -1.56 4.43 8.19
N MET A 183 -2.47 4.92 7.37
CA MET A 183 -2.41 4.84 5.90
C MET A 183 -2.29 6.23 5.27
N VAL A 184 -1.50 6.35 4.20
CA VAL A 184 -1.22 7.61 3.50
C VAL A 184 -1.68 7.51 2.05
N VAL A 185 -2.56 8.41 1.66
CA VAL A 185 -2.99 8.59 0.26
C VAL A 185 -2.09 9.64 -0.41
N GLN A 186 -1.60 9.29 -1.59
CA GLN A 186 -0.55 10.00 -2.31
C GLN A 186 -0.90 10.18 -3.78
N GLU A 187 -0.55 11.33 -4.34
CA GLU A 187 -0.70 11.64 -5.76
C GLU A 187 0.65 11.62 -6.48
N VAL A 188 0.67 11.18 -7.73
CA VAL A 188 1.85 11.32 -8.58
C VAL A 188 2.00 12.78 -9.00
N SER A 189 3.07 13.43 -8.55
CA SER A 189 3.26 14.87 -8.71
C SER A 189 4.72 15.26 -8.91
N LYS A 190 4.95 16.33 -9.70
CA LYS A 190 6.28 16.95 -9.82
C LYS A 190 6.74 17.59 -8.51
N LYS A 191 5.81 17.87 -7.59
CA LYS A 191 6.10 18.51 -6.30
C LYS A 191 6.71 17.55 -5.26
N ALA A 192 6.58 16.24 -5.46
CA ALA A 192 7.17 15.24 -4.56
C ALA A 192 8.69 15.40 -4.50
N ARG A 193 9.27 15.36 -3.31
CA ARG A 193 10.72 15.50 -3.10
C ARG A 193 11.48 14.28 -3.59
N ILE A 194 10.99 13.09 -3.22
CA ILE A 194 11.59 11.81 -3.66
C ILE A 194 10.94 11.41 -4.99
N LYS A 195 11.79 11.25 -6.01
CA LYS A 195 11.35 10.95 -7.38
C LYS A 195 11.26 9.46 -7.62
N ALA A 196 10.29 9.06 -8.44
CA ALA A 196 10.08 7.68 -8.87
C ALA A 196 10.70 7.45 -10.25
N ASP A 197 11.33 6.28 -10.43
CA ASP A 197 11.83 5.76 -11.71
C ASP A 197 12.78 6.69 -12.49
N GLY A 198 13.49 7.59 -11.78
CA GLY A 198 14.37 8.59 -12.41
C GLY A 198 13.62 9.66 -13.22
N THR A 199 12.31 9.79 -13.02
CA THR A 199 11.47 10.80 -13.68
C THR A 199 11.44 12.12 -12.91
N GLU A 200 10.74 13.13 -13.44
CA GLU A 200 10.46 14.37 -12.71
C GLU A 200 9.34 14.24 -11.66
N TYR A 201 8.61 13.12 -11.67
CA TYR A 201 7.49 12.83 -10.79
C TYR A 201 7.90 11.95 -9.61
N GLY A 202 7.13 12.04 -8.53
CA GLY A 202 7.16 11.13 -7.39
C GLY A 202 5.82 11.11 -6.69
N PHE A 203 5.72 10.44 -5.54
CA PHE A 203 4.49 10.34 -4.77
C PHE A 203 4.46 11.43 -3.69
N LEU A 204 3.51 12.35 -3.81
CA LEU A 204 3.28 13.44 -2.86
C LEU A 204 2.11 13.04 -1.94
N PRO A 205 2.32 13.00 -0.61
CA PRO A 205 1.24 12.69 0.32
C PRO A 205 0.28 13.88 0.43
N PHE A 206 -1.02 13.62 0.41
CA PHE A 206 -2.04 14.65 0.59
C PHE A 206 -3.06 14.34 1.68
N LYS A 207 -3.14 13.08 2.14
CA LYS A 207 -3.98 12.69 3.26
C LYS A 207 -3.36 11.52 4.03
N THR A 208 -3.30 11.66 5.34
CA THR A 208 -3.00 10.56 6.27
C THR A 208 -4.26 10.25 7.08
N PHE A 209 -4.57 8.96 7.21
CA PHE A 209 -5.55 8.42 8.13
C PHE A 209 -4.83 7.79 9.31
N THR A 210 -5.35 8.00 10.51
CA THR A 210 -4.85 7.37 11.74
C THR A 210 -5.04 5.85 11.68
N GLY A 211 -4.42 5.11 12.60
CA GLY A 211 -4.64 3.67 12.70
C GLY A 211 -6.09 3.28 12.94
N ASP A 212 -6.83 4.06 13.75
CA ASP A 212 -8.26 3.81 14.01
C ASP A 212 -9.15 4.12 12.79
N GLU A 213 -8.80 5.12 11.99
CA GLU A 213 -9.50 5.42 10.73
C GLU A 213 -9.15 4.43 9.60
N SER A 214 -7.99 3.76 9.68
CA SER A 214 -7.46 2.93 8.59
C SER A 214 -7.78 1.44 8.75
N ILE A 215 -7.88 0.94 9.98
CA ILE A 215 -8.11 -0.48 10.21
C ILE A 215 -9.56 -0.85 9.86
N ASP A 216 -9.73 -1.93 9.13
CA ASP A 216 -11.05 -2.48 8.81
C ASP A 216 -11.72 -3.09 10.05
N PRO A 217 -13.07 -3.13 10.11
CA PRO A 217 -13.77 -3.86 11.16
C PRO A 217 -13.34 -5.34 11.18
N VAL A 218 -13.38 -5.98 12.35
CA VAL A 218 -13.21 -7.43 12.43
C VAL A 218 -14.25 -8.09 11.53
N GLN A 219 -13.79 -8.94 10.60
CA GLN A 219 -14.69 -9.60 9.65
C GLN A 219 -15.64 -10.56 10.38
N GLU A 220 -16.90 -10.60 9.97
CA GLU A 220 -17.93 -11.48 10.56
C GLU A 220 -17.54 -12.97 10.52
N SER A 221 -16.69 -13.37 9.57
CA SER A 221 -16.19 -14.73 9.42
C SER A 221 -14.98 -15.05 10.31
N CYS A 222 -14.44 -14.07 11.04
CA CYS A 222 -13.26 -14.29 11.87
C CYS A 222 -13.58 -15.17 13.08
N SER A 223 -12.81 -16.24 13.27
CA SER A 223 -12.87 -17.10 14.45
C SER A 223 -11.48 -17.59 14.79
N MET A 224 -10.94 -17.12 15.92
CA MET A 224 -9.60 -17.47 16.37
C MET A 224 -9.66 -18.29 17.66
N LYS A 225 -8.97 -19.43 17.67
CA LYS A 225 -8.76 -20.22 18.89
C LYS A 225 -7.64 -19.58 19.70
N ARG A 226 -7.90 -19.32 20.97
CA ARG A 226 -6.90 -18.83 21.92
C ARG A 226 -5.99 -19.97 22.38
N PRO A 227 -4.80 -19.70 22.93
CA PRO A 227 -4.00 -20.74 23.58
C PRO A 227 -4.79 -21.43 24.69
N GLY A 228 -5.02 -22.74 24.53
CA GLY A 228 -5.90 -23.56 25.38
C GLY A 228 -6.97 -24.28 24.55
#